data_AF-A0A3C0YSA9-F1
#
_entry.id   AF-A0A3C0YSA9-F1
#
_cell.length_a   1.000
_cell.length_b   1.000
_cell.length_c   1.000
_cell.angle_alpha   90.00
_cell.angle_beta   90.00
_cell.angle_gamma   90.00
#
_symmetry.space_group_name_H-M   'P 1'
#
loop_
_entity.id
_entity.type
_entity.pdbx_description
1 polymer ?
#
loop_
_entity_poly.entity_id
_entity_poly.type
_entity_poly.pdbx_seq_one_letter_code
_entity_poly.pdbx_strand_id
1 'polypeptide(L)'
;MALTKEQLKIIYNWISNEEDETKILKKYRISYKKLAQWLNDENVREEIRGKVLAAKTRSKLFLARYLPLASAKLIELCNSDNFETSRKACIEILNFAHQNQIESDDEQLDAKDKLPNICEFDSQTQSKLLAVLAESKKRP
;
A
#
# COMPACT_ATOMS: atom_id res chain seq x y z
N MET A 1 -19.11 13.68 -21.85
CA MET A 1 -19.55 12.83 -22.98
C MET A 1 -19.19 11.39 -22.61
N ALA A 2 -20.12 10.45 -22.71
CA ALA A 2 -19.88 9.07 -22.28
C ALA A 2 -18.85 8.37 -23.18
N LEU A 3 -17.91 7.63 -22.59
CA LEU A 3 -16.99 6.77 -23.33
C LEU A 3 -17.79 5.77 -24.18
N THR A 4 -17.38 5.60 -25.43
CA THR A 4 -17.99 4.58 -26.30
C THR A 4 -17.62 3.18 -25.79
N LYS A 5 -18.54 2.22 -25.98
CA LYS A 5 -18.34 0.81 -25.58
C LYS A 5 -17.06 0.20 -26.18
N GLU A 6 -16.63 0.70 -27.34
CA GLU A 6 -15.39 0.30 -28.00
C GLU A 6 -14.15 0.82 -27.24
N GLN A 7 -14.15 2.08 -26.82
CA GLN A 7 -13.07 2.65 -26.00
C GLN A 7 -12.90 1.89 -24.67
N LEU A 8 -14.00 1.53 -24.01
CA LEU A 8 -13.95 0.74 -22.77
C LEU A 8 -13.35 -0.66 -22.97
N LYS A 9 -13.67 -1.35 -24.08
CA LYS A 9 -13.07 -2.66 -24.40
C LYS A 9 -11.57 -2.57 -24.65
N ILE A 10 -11.13 -1.48 -25.30
CA ILE A 10 -9.71 -1.25 -25.60
C ILE A 10 -8.94 -0.97 -24.32
N ILE A 11 -9.48 -0.10 -23.46
CA ILE A 11 -8.91 0.18 -22.13
C ILE A 11 -8.85 -1.09 -21.29
N TYR A 12 -9.90 -1.92 -21.31
CA TYR A 12 -9.94 -3.18 -20.56
C TYR A 12 -8.86 -4.17 -21.00
N ASN A 13 -8.69 -4.36 -22.32
CA ASN A 13 -7.66 -5.24 -22.86
C ASN A 13 -6.25 -4.69 -22.61
N TRP A 14 -6.09 -3.37 -22.60
CA TRP A 14 -4.82 -2.73 -22.30
C TRP A 14 -4.44 -2.86 -20.82
N ILE A 15 -5.37 -2.60 -19.90
CA ILE A 15 -5.13 -2.74 -18.45
C ILE A 15 -4.89 -4.20 -18.05
N SER A 16 -5.52 -5.15 -18.74
CA SER A 16 -5.38 -6.58 -18.42
C SER A 16 -4.02 -7.17 -18.82
N ASN A 17 -3.15 -6.40 -19.50
CA ASN A 17 -1.80 -6.82 -19.94
C ASN A 17 -1.76 -8.13 -20.76
N GLU A 18 -2.89 -8.58 -21.32
CA GLU A 18 -2.96 -9.81 -22.10
C GLU A 18 -2.32 -9.65 -23.50
N GLU A 19 -2.15 -8.42 -24.01
CA GLU A 19 -1.58 -8.15 -25.33
C GLU A 19 -0.66 -6.91 -25.29
N ASP A 20 0.48 -6.98 -25.99
CA ASP A 20 1.39 -5.84 -26.18
C ASP A 20 0.64 -4.63 -26.78
N GLU A 21 0.99 -3.41 -26.37
CA GLU A 21 0.41 -2.16 -26.91
C GLU A 21 0.37 -2.13 -28.45
N THR A 22 1.44 -2.62 -29.09
CA THR A 22 1.55 -2.70 -30.55
C THR A 22 0.54 -3.67 -31.17
N LYS A 23 0.17 -4.74 -30.47
CA LYS A 23 -0.85 -5.72 -30.89
C LYS A 23 -2.24 -5.16 -30.71
N ILE A 24 -2.51 -4.46 -29.60
CA ILE A 24 -3.79 -3.78 -29.36
C ILE A 24 -4.03 -2.69 -30.43
N LEU A 25 -3.01 -1.88 -30.72
CA LEU A 25 -3.09 -0.83 -31.75
C LEU A 25 -3.35 -1.42 -33.14
N LYS A 26 -2.73 -2.56 -33.48
CA LYS A 26 -2.99 -3.27 -34.74
C LYS A 26 -4.39 -3.90 -34.78
N LYS A 27 -4.84 -4.52 -33.67
CA LYS A 27 -6.13 -5.21 -33.55
C LYS A 27 -7.31 -4.25 -33.66
N TYR A 28 -7.18 -3.06 -33.09
CA TYR A 28 -8.22 -2.02 -33.12
C TYR A 28 -8.00 -0.97 -34.21
N ARG A 29 -6.96 -1.09 -35.03
CA ARG A 29 -6.58 -0.14 -36.10
C ARG A 29 -6.49 1.32 -35.59
N ILE A 30 -5.90 1.50 -34.42
CA ILE A 30 -5.74 2.81 -33.80
C ILE A 30 -4.35 3.35 -34.09
N SER A 31 -4.29 4.63 -34.46
CA SER A 31 -3.02 5.37 -34.57
C SER A 31 -2.53 5.78 -33.19
N TYR A 32 -1.22 5.74 -32.97
CA TYR A 32 -0.58 6.27 -31.77
C TYR A 32 -1.02 7.70 -31.42
N LYS A 33 -1.26 8.56 -32.42
CA LYS A 33 -1.76 9.93 -32.19
C LYS A 33 -3.14 9.95 -31.54
N LYS A 34 -4.01 9.02 -31.93
CA LYS A 34 -5.37 8.90 -31.39
C LYS A 34 -5.35 8.32 -29.97
N LEU A 35 -4.46 7.39 -29.70
CA LEU A 35 -4.23 6.88 -28.35
C LEU A 35 -3.68 7.97 -27.41
N ALA A 36 -2.70 8.76 -27.87
CA ALA A 36 -2.19 9.91 -27.12
C ALA A 36 -3.27 10.97 -26.85
N GLN A 37 -4.17 11.22 -27.80
CA GLN A 37 -5.34 12.07 -27.58
C GLN A 37 -6.30 11.50 -26.53
N TRP A 38 -6.54 10.18 -26.55
CA TRP A 38 -7.39 9.54 -25.54
C TRP A 38 -6.77 9.58 -24.14
N LEU A 39 -5.45 9.43 -24.01
CA LEU A 39 -4.77 9.58 -22.72
C LEU A 39 -4.82 11.01 -22.16
N ASN A 40 -5.02 12.00 -23.02
CA ASN A 40 -5.21 13.39 -22.62
C ASN A 40 -6.68 13.74 -22.33
N ASP A 41 -7.63 12.85 -22.65
CA ASP A 41 -9.05 13.03 -22.34
C ASP A 41 -9.29 12.69 -20.86
N GLU A 42 -9.89 13.63 -20.13
CA GLU A 42 -10.15 13.50 -18.69
C GLU A 42 -11.04 12.29 -18.38
N ASN A 43 -12.03 12.03 -19.23
CA ASN A 43 -12.98 10.92 -18.99
C ASN A 43 -12.28 9.56 -19.08
N VAL A 44 -11.30 9.43 -19.98
CA VAL A 44 -10.50 8.19 -20.15
C VAL A 44 -9.56 8.02 -18.96
N ARG A 45 -8.94 9.10 -18.49
CA ARG A 45 -8.07 9.08 -17.30
C ARG A 45 -8.83 8.69 -16.05
N GLU A 46 -10.02 9.24 -15.83
CA GLU A 46 -10.86 8.90 -14.68
C GLU A 46 -11.26 7.43 -14.68
N GLU A 47 -11.65 6.87 -15.83
CA GLU A 47 -11.97 5.44 -15.95
C GLU A 47 -10.76 4.55 -15.66
N ILE A 48 -9.59 4.85 -16.23
CA ILE A 48 -8.35 4.11 -15.94
C ILE A 48 -8.04 4.19 -14.44
N ARG A 49 -8.11 5.38 -13.85
CA ARG A 49 -7.86 5.58 -12.42
C ARG A 49 -8.86 4.79 -11.56
N GLY A 50 -10.14 4.83 -11.91
CA GLY A 50 -11.19 4.06 -11.23
C GLY A 50 -10.94 2.56 -11.29
N LYS A 51 -10.48 2.03 -12.43
CA LYS A 51 -10.13 0.62 -12.58
C LYS A 51 -8.89 0.24 -11.80
N VAL A 52 -7.84 1.06 -11.81
CA VAL A 52 -6.63 0.85 -11.01
C VAL A 52 -6.97 0.84 -9.53
N LEU A 53 -7.80 1.79 -9.07
CA LEU A 53 -8.28 1.83 -7.70
C LEU A 53 -9.10 0.58 -7.35
N ALA A 54 -10.03 0.16 -8.21
CA ALA A 54 -10.81 -1.06 -8.01
C ALA A 54 -9.93 -2.32 -7.92
N ALA A 55 -8.90 -2.42 -8.77
CA ALA A 55 -7.93 -3.52 -8.73
C ALA A 55 -7.10 -3.49 -7.44
N LYS A 56 -6.61 -2.31 -7.01
CA LYS A 56 -5.90 -2.12 -5.75
C LYS A 56 -6.77 -2.52 -4.55
N THR A 57 -8.02 -2.06 -4.52
CA THR A 57 -8.98 -2.42 -3.46
C THR A 57 -9.25 -3.92 -3.44
N ARG A 58 -9.42 -4.55 -4.60
CA ARG A 58 -9.63 -6.00 -4.70
C ARG A 58 -8.41 -6.79 -4.22
N SER A 59 -7.21 -6.33 -4.56
CA SER A 59 -5.95 -6.90 -4.06
C SER A 59 -5.84 -6.78 -2.54
N LYS A 60 -6.09 -5.57 -2.00
CA LYS A 60 -6.13 -5.34 -0.54
C LYS A 60 -7.15 -6.24 0.16
N LEU A 61 -8.35 -6.40 -0.40
CA LEU A 61 -9.37 -7.30 0.15
C LEU A 61 -8.91 -8.77 0.13
N PHE A 62 -8.27 -9.20 -0.95
CA PHE A 62 -7.72 -10.54 -1.06
C PHE A 62 -6.64 -10.77 -0.01
N LEU A 63 -5.69 -9.85 0.11
CA LEU A 63 -4.66 -9.90 1.15
C LEU A 63 -5.30 -9.92 2.54
N ALA A 64 -6.23 -9.02 2.85
CA ALA A 64 -6.91 -9.00 4.15
C ALA A 64 -7.60 -10.32 4.49
N ARG A 65 -8.10 -11.06 3.49
CA ARG A 65 -8.74 -12.36 3.70
C ARG A 65 -7.74 -13.49 3.97
N TYR A 66 -6.63 -13.53 3.24
CA TYR A 66 -5.68 -14.65 3.31
C TYR A 66 -4.52 -14.41 4.26
N LEU A 67 -4.23 -13.15 4.57
CA LEU A 67 -3.13 -12.78 5.45
C LEU A 67 -3.26 -13.42 6.84
N PRO A 68 -4.43 -13.42 7.52
CA PRO A 68 -4.54 -14.10 8.82
C PRO A 68 -4.25 -15.59 8.75
N LEU A 69 -4.67 -16.25 7.66
CA LEU A 69 -4.41 -17.68 7.43
C LEU A 69 -2.92 -17.94 7.19
N ALA A 70 -2.27 -17.10 6.40
CA ALA A 70 -0.83 -17.18 6.14
C ALA A 70 -0.02 -16.94 7.43
N SER A 71 -0.40 -15.94 8.23
CA SER A 71 0.23 -15.66 9.52
C SER A 71 0.09 -16.82 10.51
N ALA A 72 -1.10 -17.42 10.60
CA ALA A 72 -1.31 -18.61 11.43
C ALA A 72 -0.40 -19.78 10.99
N LYS A 73 -0.24 -19.98 9.68
CA LYS A 73 0.67 -21.02 9.14
C LYS A 73 2.14 -20.71 9.40
N LEU A 74 2.57 -19.45 9.33
CA LEU A 74 3.92 -19.06 9.68
C LEU A 74 4.23 -19.31 11.17
N ILE A 75 3.29 -19.01 12.06
CA ILE A 75 3.43 -19.29 13.50
C ILE A 75 3.53 -20.80 13.75
N GLU A 76 2.76 -21.63 13.03
CA GLU A 76 2.87 -23.08 13.10
C GLU A 76 4.27 -23.57 12.67
N LEU A 77 4.81 -23.00 11.59
CA LEU A 77 6.15 -23.34 11.09
C LEU A 77 7.29 -22.92 12.02
N CYS A 78 7.09 -21.88 12.85
CA CYS A 78 8.06 -21.51 13.90
C CYS A 78 8.29 -22.64 14.90
N ASN A 79 7.28 -23.49 15.15
CA ASN A 79 7.38 -24.63 16.06
C ASN A 79 7.76 -25.95 15.35
N SER A 80 8.23 -25.89 14.10
CA SER A 80 8.62 -27.10 13.36
C SER A 80 9.96 -27.68 13.85
N ASP A 81 10.08 -29.00 13.79
CA ASP A 81 11.32 -29.72 14.17
C ASP A 81 12.51 -29.41 13.25
N ASN A 82 12.25 -28.85 12.06
CA ASN A 82 13.29 -28.42 11.13
C ASN A 82 13.77 -27.02 11.48
N PHE A 83 14.97 -26.94 12.04
CA PHE A 83 15.62 -25.69 12.45
C PHE A 83 15.66 -24.63 11.34
N GLU A 84 15.99 -25.00 10.10
CA GLU A 84 16.07 -24.06 8.98
C GLU A 84 14.69 -23.48 8.62
N THR A 85 13.64 -24.29 8.71
CA THR A 85 12.26 -23.86 8.45
C THR A 85 11.74 -22.96 9.56
N SER A 86 11.97 -23.34 10.82
CA SER A 86 11.62 -22.52 11.99
C SER A 86 12.33 -21.16 11.95
N ARG A 87 13.65 -21.14 11.68
CA ARG A 87 14.44 -19.91 11.56
C ARG A 87 13.91 -19.00 10.47
N LYS A 88 13.61 -19.53 9.27
CA LYS A 88 13.07 -18.73 8.16
C LYS A 88 11.69 -18.18 8.50
N ALA A 89 10.81 -18.98 9.10
CA ALA A 89 9.49 -18.52 9.53
C ALA A 89 9.59 -17.36 10.54
N CYS A 90 10.50 -17.45 11.52
CA CYS A 90 10.74 -16.36 12.47
C CYS A 90 11.24 -15.09 11.79
N ILE A 91 12.15 -15.20 10.82
CA ILE A 91 12.66 -14.05 10.07
C ILE A 91 11.54 -13.39 9.24
N GLU A 92 10.70 -14.19 8.58
CA GLU A 92 9.57 -13.68 7.79
C GLU A 92 8.56 -12.92 8.67
N ILE A 93 8.27 -13.40 9.88
CA ILE A 93 7.40 -12.68 10.83
C ILE A 93 8.00 -11.32 11.22
N LEU A 94 9.30 -11.27 11.49
CA LEU A 94 9.98 -10.02 11.83
C LEU A 94 10.00 -9.03 10.66
N ASN A 95 10.27 -9.52 9.44
CA ASN A 95 10.23 -8.71 8.23
C ASN A 95 8.83 -8.15 7.97
N PHE A 96 7.81 -8.99 8.14
CA PHE A 96 6.41 -8.57 8.00
C PHE A 96 6.03 -7.48 9.00
N ALA A 97 6.43 -7.61 10.26
CA ALA A 97 6.19 -6.58 11.28
C ALA A 97 6.86 -5.24 10.91
N HIS A 98 8.06 -5.28 10.33
CA HIS A 98 8.78 -4.08 9.90
C HIS A 98 8.15 -3.40 8.68
N GLN A 99 7.68 -4.16 7.69
CA GLN A 99 7.06 -3.61 6.48
C GLN A 99 5.72 -2.92 6.76
N ASN A 100 4.88 -3.49 7.63
CA ASN A 100 3.60 -2.87 7.97
C ASN A 100 3.74 -1.54 8.74
N GLN A 101 4.85 -1.35 9.47
CA GLN A 101 5.12 -0.07 10.15
C GLN A 101 5.42 1.05 9.14
N ILE A 102 6.11 0.72 8.05
CA ILE A 102 6.48 1.69 7.01
C ILE A 102 5.26 2.10 6.18
N GLU A 103 4.36 1.15 5.84
CA GLU A 103 3.14 1.45 5.08
C GLU A 103 2.13 2.31 5.87
N SER A 104 2.10 2.20 7.20
CA SER A 104 1.26 3.06 8.06
C SER A 104 1.72 4.51 8.14
N ASP A 105 2.99 4.79 7.83
CA ASP A 105 3.53 6.16 7.81
C ASP A 105 3.30 6.86 6.45
N ASP A 106 3.27 6.09 5.35
CA ASP A 106 3.02 6.62 4.00
C ASP A 106 1.54 6.97 3.77
N GLU A 107 0.58 6.23 4.33
CA GLU A 107 -0.86 6.61 4.27
C GLU A 107 -1.20 7.80 5.19
N GLN A 108 -0.26 8.26 6.05
CA GLN A 108 -0.42 9.46 6.89
C GLN A 108 0.09 10.75 6.26
N LEU A 109 0.75 10.71 5.10
CA LEU A 109 1.27 11.93 4.46
C LEU A 109 0.18 12.79 3.80
N ASP A 110 -1.00 12.24 3.53
CA ASP A 110 -2.16 12.98 2.97
C ASP A 110 -3.13 13.52 4.04
N ALA A 111 -2.87 13.29 5.34
CA ALA A 111 -3.72 13.72 6.45
C ALA A 111 -2.97 14.55 7.52
N LYS A 112 -1.84 15.17 7.17
CA LYS A 112 -1.01 15.97 8.10
C LYS A 112 -1.33 17.47 8.15
N ASP A 113 -2.49 17.90 7.66
CA ASP A 113 -3.07 19.17 8.07
C ASP A 113 -4.11 18.93 9.17
N LYS A 114 -3.71 19.23 10.42
CA LYS A 114 -4.49 19.27 11.67
C LYS A 114 -4.48 18.02 12.55
N LEU A 115 -3.32 17.73 13.15
CA LEU A 115 -3.27 17.38 14.58
C LEU A 115 -2.19 18.25 15.23
N PRO A 116 -2.47 18.95 16.35
CA PRO A 116 -1.43 19.72 17.02
C PRO A 116 -0.36 18.74 17.50
N ASN A 117 0.88 19.07 17.15
CA ASN A 117 2.08 18.35 17.49
C ASN A 117 2.23 18.31 19.03
N ILE A 118 1.59 17.33 19.68
CA ILE A 118 1.83 17.05 21.10
C ILE A 118 3.16 16.30 21.14
N CYS A 119 4.25 17.05 21.20
CA CYS A 119 5.51 16.73 21.89
C CYS A 119 6.70 17.48 21.29
N GLU A 120 6.64 18.80 21.25
CA GLU A 120 7.85 19.60 21.46
C GLU A 120 7.73 20.22 22.85
N PHE A 121 7.91 19.40 23.89
CA PHE A 121 8.16 19.96 25.21
C PHE A 121 9.45 20.77 25.11
N ASP A 122 9.37 22.07 25.41
CA ASP A 122 10.56 22.91 25.55
C ASP A 122 11.60 22.21 26.43
N SER A 123 12.86 22.26 26.01
CA SER A 123 14.01 21.57 26.62
C SER A 123 14.09 21.78 28.14
N GLN A 124 13.71 22.97 28.59
CA GLN A 124 13.66 23.31 30.01
C GLN A 124 12.58 22.53 30.77
N THR A 125 11.45 22.24 30.13
CA THR A 125 10.33 21.48 30.71
C THR A 125 10.66 20.00 30.82
N GLN A 126 11.35 19.45 29.82
CA GLN A 126 11.83 18.06 29.85
C GLN A 126 12.84 17.82 30.98
N SER A 127 13.77 18.76 31.17
CA SER A 127 14.76 18.69 32.26
C SER A 127 14.12 18.75 33.64
N LYS A 128 13.09 19.60 33.82
CA LYS A 128 12.34 19.70 35.07
C LYS A 128 11.54 18.43 35.38
N LEU A 129 10.88 17.85 34.38
CA LEU A 129 10.15 16.59 34.53
C LEU A 129 11.07 15.42 34.90
N LEU A 130 12.24 15.33 34.25
CA LEU A 130 13.25 14.33 34.59
C LEU A 130 13.79 14.49 36.01
N ALA A 131 14.03 15.71 36.46
CA ALA A 131 14.48 15.98 37.83
C ALA A 131 13.45 15.55 38.87
N VAL A 132 12.16 15.87 38.65
CA VAL A 132 11.07 15.50 39.56
C VAL A 132 10.88 13.97 39.63
N LEU A 133 10.98 13.28 38.49
CA LEU A 133 10.92 11.81 38.45
C LEU A 133 12.14 11.13 39.10
N ALA A 134 13.30 11.77 39.09
CA ALA A 134 14.50 11.26 39.75
C ALA A 134 14.42 11.42 41.29
N GLU A 135 13.81 12.50 41.79
CA GLU A 135 13.60 12.69 43.23
C GLU A 135 12.56 11.74 43.83
N SER A 136 11.50 11.41 43.08
CA SER A 136 10.47 10.47 43.56
C SER A 136 11.00 9.04 43.71
N LYS A 137 12.02 8.66 42.93
CA LYS A 137 12.71 7.36 43.04
C LYS A 137 13.72 7.30 44.19
N LYS A 138 14.15 8.45 44.72
CA LYS A 138 15.17 8.56 45.78
C LYS A 138 14.58 8.68 47.19
N ARG A 139 13.27 8.84 47.33
CA ARG A 139 12.58 8.66 48.62
C ARG A 139 12.26 7.17 48.81
N PRO A 140 12.76 6.52 49.88
CA PRO A 140 12.33 5.18 50.27
C PRO A 140 10.86 5.17 50.72
#